data_AF-A0A7W9STR8-F1
#
_entry.id   AF-A0A7W9STR8-F1
#
_cell.length_a   1.000
_cell.length_b   1.000
_cell.length_c   1.000
_cell.angle_alpha   90.00
_cell.angle_beta   90.00
_cell.angle_gamma   90.00
#
_symmetry.space_group_name_H-M   'P 1'
#
loop_
_entity.id
_entity.type
_entity.pdbx_description
1 polymer ?
#
loop_
_entity_poly.entity_id
_entity_poly.type
_entity_poly.pdbx_seq_one_letter_code
_entity_poly.pdbx_strand_id
1 'polypeptide(L)'
;MASKVAVSKVIDDLEKIINTWGENPDFSLPDGTTRQQLEQLRSEIISDNEDIEVQRTKLTGMIDRRDDKASRGNDLAVRARSGIKFTYGADSAQYKQAGGTPLSERKPRVRRSSSM
;
A
#
# COMPACT_ATOMS: atom_id res chain seq x y z
N MET A 1 9.19 19.80 8.52
CA MET A 1 8.00 19.37 7.77
C MET A 1 8.02 20.11 6.45
N ALA A 2 7.99 19.40 5.31
CA ALA A 2 7.92 20.04 4.00
C ALA A 2 6.67 20.93 3.94
N SER A 3 6.82 22.16 3.46
CA SER A 3 5.70 23.08 3.26
C SER A 3 4.64 22.42 2.38
N LYS A 4 3.35 22.61 2.70
CA LYS A 4 2.20 22.21 1.87
C LYS A 4 2.15 23.07 0.59
N VAL A 5 3.13 22.92 -0.29
CA VAL A 5 3.07 23.50 -1.64
C VAL A 5 2.63 22.40 -2.58
N ALA A 6 1.64 22.68 -3.43
CA ALA A 6 1.20 21.75 -4.43
C ALA A 6 2.31 21.57 -5.48
N VAL A 7 2.81 20.34 -5.64
CA VAL A 7 3.93 20.03 -6.55
C VAL A 7 3.63 20.44 -7.98
N SER A 8 2.42 20.20 -8.47
CA SER A 8 1.98 20.63 -9.81
C SER A 8 2.08 22.14 -10.00
N LYS A 9 1.65 22.91 -9.00
CA LYS A 9 1.78 24.37 -9.02
C LYS A 9 3.24 24.81 -9.11
N VAL A 10 4.15 24.15 -8.39
CA VAL A 10 5.59 24.49 -8.46
C VAL A 10 6.15 24.23 -9.84
N ILE A 11 5.80 23.10 -10.48
CA ILE A 11 6.23 22.78 -11.84
C ILE A 11 5.74 23.84 -12.83
N ASP A 12 4.46 24.23 -12.73
CA ASP A 12 3.86 25.26 -13.59
C ASP A 12 4.51 26.63 -13.39
N ASP A 13 4.78 27.01 -12.14
CA ASP A 13 5.42 28.28 -11.80
C ASP A 13 6.87 28.31 -12.29
N LEU A 14 7.64 27.22 -12.11
CA LEU A 14 8.99 27.08 -12.64
C LEU A 14 9.00 27.18 -14.17
N GLU A 15 8.06 26.52 -14.86
CA GLU A 15 7.95 26.57 -16.32
C GLU A 15 7.75 28.00 -16.83
N LYS A 16 6.82 28.75 -16.22
CA LYS A 16 6.57 30.15 -16.59
C LYS A 16 7.81 31.02 -16.38
N ILE A 17 8.52 30.83 -15.27
CA ILE A 17 9.74 31.58 -14.96
C ILE A 17 10.84 31.24 -15.97
N ILE A 18 11.07 29.95 -16.25
CA ILE A 18 12.06 29.48 -17.23
C ILE A 18 11.79 30.09 -18.61
N ASN A 19 10.53 30.05 -19.05
CA ASN A 19 10.12 30.61 -20.34
C ASN A 19 10.35 32.13 -20.39
N THR A 20 9.89 32.85 -19.36
CA THR A 20 10.09 34.31 -19.27
C THR A 20 11.57 34.68 -19.25
N TRP A 21 12.40 33.95 -18.50
CA TRP A 21 13.84 34.17 -18.46
C TRP A 21 14.49 33.86 -19.82
N GLY A 22 13.98 32.86 -20.56
CA GLY A 22 14.46 32.56 -21.90
C GLY A 22 14.19 33.66 -22.93
N GLU A 23 13.11 34.42 -22.77
CA GLU A 23 12.81 35.60 -23.58
C GLU A 23 13.61 36.83 -23.16
N ASN A 24 14.21 36.82 -21.96
CA ASN A 24 14.92 37.96 -21.36
C ASN A 24 16.33 37.54 -20.92
N PRO A 25 17.28 37.35 -21.86
CA PRO A 25 18.60 36.77 -21.56
C PRO A 25 19.48 37.62 -20.64
N ASP A 26 19.24 38.93 -20.56
CA ASP A 26 19.97 39.84 -19.67
C ASP A 26 19.45 39.82 -18.23
N PHE A 27 18.31 39.15 -17.98
CA PHE A 27 17.77 39.01 -16.64
C PHE A 27 18.72 38.15 -15.79
N SER A 28 18.99 38.62 -14.58
CA SER A 28 19.81 37.91 -13.60
C SER A 28 19.29 38.18 -12.20
N LEU A 29 19.46 37.19 -11.32
CA LEU A 29 19.15 37.34 -9.90
C LEU A 29 20.44 37.60 -9.11
N PRO A 30 20.42 38.53 -8.14
CA PRO A 30 21.61 38.91 -7.38
C PRO A 30 22.10 37.82 -6.42
N ASP A 31 21.29 36.80 -6.17
CA ASP A 31 21.61 35.66 -5.31
C ASP A 31 22.40 34.54 -6.04
N GLY A 32 22.68 34.73 -7.34
CA GLY A 32 23.38 33.74 -8.16
C GLY A 32 22.49 32.60 -8.66
N THR A 33 21.17 32.66 -8.44
CA THR A 33 20.22 31.72 -9.05
C THR A 33 20.26 31.87 -10.56
N THR A 34 20.37 30.75 -11.26
CA THR A 34 20.44 30.68 -12.72
C THR A 34 19.21 29.99 -13.30
N ARG A 35 18.87 30.32 -14.54
CA ARG A 35 17.83 29.62 -15.30
C ARG A 35 18.09 28.11 -15.37
N GLN A 36 19.35 27.69 -15.56
CA GLN A 36 19.73 26.28 -15.64
C GLN A 36 19.41 25.51 -14.35
N GLN A 37 19.62 26.12 -13.18
CA GLN A 37 19.25 25.50 -11.90
C GLN A 37 17.73 25.29 -11.80
N LEU A 38 16.92 26.23 -12.29
CA LEU A 38 15.47 26.09 -12.31
C LEU A 38 15.01 24.99 -13.28
N GLU A 39 15.62 24.89 -14.46
CA GLU A 39 15.37 23.82 -15.44
C GLU A 39 15.71 22.44 -14.90
N GLN A 40 16.85 22.33 -14.21
CA GLN A 40 17.28 21.10 -13.55
C GLN A 40 16.29 20.70 -12.45
N LEU A 41 15.95 21.61 -11.53
CA LEU A 41 14.99 21.34 -10.46
C LEU A 41 13.62 20.93 -11.00
N ARG A 42 13.11 21.61 -12.03
CA ARG A 42 11.84 21.25 -12.66
C ARG A 42 11.90 19.82 -13.22
N SER A 43 12.99 19.47 -13.89
CA SER A 43 13.17 18.16 -14.51
C SER A 43 13.30 17.05 -13.45
N GLU A 44 14.03 17.30 -12.37
CA GLU A 44 14.16 16.38 -11.24
C GLU A 44 12.81 16.11 -10.57
N ILE A 45 12.02 17.16 -10.31
CA ILE A 45 10.67 17.01 -9.72
C ILE A 45 9.76 16.17 -10.62
N ILE A 46 9.82 16.37 -11.94
CA ILE A 46 9.02 15.58 -12.90
C ILE A 46 9.47 14.11 -12.87
N SER A 47 10.77 13.85 -12.94
CA SER A 47 11.34 12.50 -12.88
C SER A 47 10.95 11.78 -11.59
N ASP A 48 11.06 12.45 -10.44
CA ASP A 48 10.69 11.87 -9.15
C ASP A 48 9.19 11.53 -9.09
N ASN A 49 8.32 12.36 -9.68
CA ASN A 49 6.89 12.06 -9.76
C ASN A 49 6.61 10.83 -10.63
N GLU A 50 7.28 10.68 -11.77
CA GLU A 50 7.17 9.49 -12.62
C GLU A 50 7.62 8.22 -11.87
N ASP A 51 8.75 8.30 -11.16
CA ASP A 51 9.26 7.20 -10.35
C ASP A 51 8.29 6.82 -9.22
N ILE A 52 7.65 7.80 -8.58
CA ILE A 52 6.60 7.57 -7.57
C ILE A 52 5.43 6.79 -8.19
N GLU A 53 4.95 7.17 -9.37
CA GLU A 53 3.85 6.46 -10.04
C GLU A 53 4.22 5.02 -10.44
N VAL A 54 5.46 4.82 -10.91
CA VAL A 54 6.00 3.48 -11.16
C VAL A 54 6.03 2.65 -9.87
N GLN A 55 6.50 3.23 -8.76
CA GLN A 55 6.54 2.56 -7.46
C GLN A 55 5.15 2.25 -6.92
N ARG A 56 4.18 3.16 -7.07
CA ARG A 56 2.76 2.92 -6.72
C ARG A 56 2.19 1.74 -7.47
N THR A 57 2.43 1.66 -8.77
CA THR A 57 2.00 0.54 -9.61
C THR A 57 2.61 -0.78 -9.14
N LYS A 58 3.93 -0.78 -8.86
CA LYS A 58 4.63 -1.96 -8.31
C LYS A 58 4.05 -2.39 -6.96
N LEU A 59 3.78 -1.43 -6.07
CA LEU A 59 3.20 -1.69 -4.75
C LEU A 59 1.80 -2.30 -4.86
N THR A 60 0.93 -1.76 -5.71
CA THR A 60 -0.40 -2.33 -5.97
C THR A 60 -0.29 -3.79 -6.42
N GLY A 61 0.55 -4.07 -7.41
CA GLY A 61 0.75 -5.45 -7.87
C GLY A 61 1.36 -6.38 -6.80
N MET A 62 2.15 -5.84 -5.86
CA MET A 62 2.65 -6.62 -4.71
C MET A 62 1.55 -6.92 -3.68
N ILE A 63 0.67 -5.95 -3.42
CA ILE A 63 -0.48 -6.09 -2.51
C ILE A 63 -1.42 -7.17 -3.06
N ASP A 64 -1.78 -7.10 -4.34
CA ASP A 64 -2.68 -8.08 -4.97
C ASP A 64 -2.12 -9.50 -4.86
N ARG A 65 -0.83 -9.68 -5.20
CA ARG A 65 -0.17 -10.99 -5.08
C ARG A 65 -0.10 -11.50 -3.64
N ARG A 66 0.07 -10.61 -2.66
CA ARG A 66 0.08 -10.99 -1.24
C ARG A 66 -1.31 -11.46 -0.82
N ASP A 67 -2.34 -10.71 -1.18
CA ASP A 67 -3.71 -10.95 -0.74
C ASP A 67 -4.28 -12.23 -1.40
N ASP A 68 -3.96 -12.47 -2.67
CA ASP A 68 -4.25 -13.74 -3.34
C ASP A 68 -3.63 -14.94 -2.63
N LYS A 69 -2.34 -14.83 -2.26
CA LYS A 69 -1.63 -15.90 -1.53
C LYS A 69 -2.21 -16.09 -0.13
N ALA A 70 -2.56 -15.01 0.56
CA ALA A 70 -3.16 -15.07 1.88
C ALA A 70 -4.53 -15.75 1.85
N SER A 71 -5.37 -15.43 0.86
CA SER A 71 -6.66 -16.08 0.64
C SER A 71 -6.52 -17.58 0.42
N ARG A 72 -5.67 -18.00 -0.53
CA ARG A 72 -5.39 -19.42 -0.80
C ARG A 72 -4.80 -20.13 0.43
N GLY A 73 -3.88 -19.46 1.13
CA GLY A 73 -3.27 -19.97 2.35
C GLY A 73 -4.29 -20.19 3.46
N ASN A 74 -5.24 -19.28 3.63
CA ASN A 74 -6.33 -19.42 4.60
C ASN A 74 -7.23 -20.62 4.27
N ASP A 75 -7.61 -20.80 3.01
CA ASP A 75 -8.42 -21.95 2.58
C ASP A 75 -7.71 -23.27 2.90
N LEU A 76 -6.42 -23.36 2.59
CA LEU A 76 -5.61 -24.53 2.91
C LEU A 76 -5.50 -24.74 4.42
N ALA A 77 -5.29 -23.69 5.21
CA ALA A 77 -5.20 -23.77 6.66
C ALA A 77 -6.54 -24.24 7.29
N VAL A 78 -7.68 -23.79 6.78
CA VAL A 78 -9.01 -24.25 7.22
C VAL A 78 -9.23 -25.71 6.88
N ARG A 79 -8.87 -26.14 5.66
CA ARG A 79 -8.96 -27.55 5.24
C ARG A 79 -8.05 -28.44 6.08
N ALA A 80 -6.80 -28.04 6.29
CA ALA A 80 -5.84 -28.77 7.12
C ALA A 80 -6.33 -28.92 8.56
N ARG A 81 -6.81 -27.83 9.19
CA ARG A 81 -7.40 -27.89 10.54
C ARG A 81 -8.62 -28.81 10.60
N SER A 82 -9.46 -28.80 9.56
CA SER A 82 -10.60 -29.72 9.46
C SER A 82 -10.16 -31.18 9.34
N GLY A 83 -9.11 -31.45 8.56
CA GLY A 83 -8.50 -32.78 8.46
C GLY A 83 -7.91 -33.27 9.79
N ILE A 84 -7.17 -32.41 10.49
CA ILE A 84 -6.63 -32.71 11.84
C ILE A 84 -7.76 -33.04 12.81
N LYS A 85 -8.84 -32.24 12.80
CA LYS A 85 -10.03 -32.48 13.60
C LYS A 85 -10.66 -33.84 13.28
N PHE A 86 -10.76 -34.19 12.00
CA PHE A 86 -11.32 -35.46 11.55
C PHE A 86 -10.46 -36.66 11.99
N THR A 87 -9.15 -36.56 11.85
CA THR A 87 -8.21 -37.66 12.14
C THR A 87 -8.00 -37.89 13.64
N TYR A 88 -7.80 -36.83 14.42
CA TYR A 88 -7.44 -36.94 15.84
C TYR A 88 -8.62 -36.68 16.79
N GLY A 89 -9.73 -36.15 16.28
CA GLY A 89 -10.90 -35.78 17.07
C GLY A 89 -10.91 -34.33 17.51
N ALA A 90 -12.12 -33.84 17.82
CA ALA A 90 -12.38 -32.42 18.09
C ALA A 90 -11.89 -31.91 19.44
N ASP A 91 -11.54 -32.79 20.38
CA ASP A 91 -10.96 -32.44 21.70
C ASP A 91 -9.48 -32.82 21.81
N SER A 92 -8.83 -33.20 20.70
CA SER A 92 -7.44 -33.62 20.70
C SER A 92 -6.45 -32.46 20.91
N ALA A 93 -5.30 -32.77 21.52
CA ALA A 93 -4.20 -31.82 21.69
C ALA A 93 -3.67 -31.31 20.34
N GLN A 94 -3.64 -32.18 19.32
CA GLN A 94 -3.23 -31.86 17.95
C GLN A 94 -4.15 -30.82 17.32
N TYR A 95 -5.46 -30.96 17.50
CA TYR A 95 -6.42 -29.98 16.98
C TYR A 95 -6.27 -28.61 17.67
N LYS A 96 -6.05 -28.59 18.99
CA LYS A 96 -5.76 -27.36 19.74
C LYS A 96 -4.47 -26.69 19.30
N GLN A 97 -3.39 -27.47 19.15
CA GLN A 97 -2.09 -26.98 18.69
C GLN A 97 -2.16 -26.39 17.27
N ALA A 98 -2.98 -26.96 16.40
CA ALA A 98 -3.22 -26.44 15.06
C ALA A 98 -4.07 -25.14 15.05
N GLY A 99 -4.42 -24.58 16.21
CA GLY A 99 -5.23 -23.36 16.33
C GLY A 99 -6.73 -23.63 16.17
N GLY A 100 -7.19 -24.85 16.41
CA GLY A 100 -8.61 -25.18 16.56
C GLY A 100 -9.08 -24.94 17.99
N THR A 101 -10.36 -24.62 18.17
CA THR A 101 -11.00 -24.58 19.50
C THR A 101 -11.58 -25.96 19.83
N PRO A 102 -11.11 -26.65 20.90
CA PRO A 102 -11.68 -27.93 21.34
C PRO A 102 -13.19 -27.86 21.56
N LEU A 103 -13.92 -28.96 21.33
CA LEU A 103 -15.39 -28.98 21.49
C LEU A 103 -15.79 -28.67 22.93
N SER A 104 -15.07 -29.20 23.90
CA SER A 104 -15.19 -28.95 25.34
C SER A 104 -15.03 -27.48 25.73
N GLU A 105 -14.23 -26.71 24.98
CA GLU A 105 -13.97 -25.29 25.21
C GLU A 105 -14.93 -24.38 24.40
N ARG A 106 -15.76 -24.94 23.51
CA ARG A 106 -16.71 -24.15 22.71
C ARG A 106 -17.93 -23.77 23.54
N LYS A 107 -18.39 -22.52 23.36
CA LYS A 107 -19.68 -22.08 23.90
C LYS A 107 -20.82 -22.99 23.38
N PRO A 108 -21.68 -23.55 24.25
CA PRO A 108 -22.80 -24.39 23.84
C PRO A 108 -23.75 -23.63 22.92
N ARG A 109 -24.27 -24.31 21.89
CA ARG A 109 -25.28 -23.73 21.00
C ARG A 109 -26.64 -23.75 21.72
N VAL A 110 -27.11 -22.59 22.19
CA VAL A 110 -28.48 -22.44 22.70
C VAL A 110 -29.45 -22.54 21.52
N ARG A 111 -30.30 -23.57 21.49
CA ARG A 111 -31.41 -23.65 20.52
C ARG A 111 -32.53 -22.73 21.01
N ARG A 112 -32.98 -21.78 20.20
CA ARG A 112 -34.23 -21.06 20.48
C ARG A 112 -35.38 -22.06 20.34
N SER A 113 -36.21 -22.19 21.37
CA SER A 113 -37.47 -22.91 21.28
C SER A 113 -38.39 -22.16 20.31
N SER A 114 -38.71 -22.76 19.16
CA SER A 114 -39.91 -22.35 18.43
C SER A 114 -41.10 -22.82 19.27
N SER A 115 -41.77 -21.90 19.96
CA SER A 115 -43.14 -22.13 20.43
C SER A 115 -44.03 -22.12 19.19
N MET A 116 -44.77 -23.21 18.98
CA MET A 116 -46.06 -23.15 18.27
C MET A 116 -47.08 -22.38 19.11
#